data_AF-A0A947D297-F1
#
_entry.id   AF-A0A947D297-F1
#
_cell.length_a   1.000
_cell.length_b   1.000
_cell.length_c   1.000
_cell.angle_alpha   90.00
_cell.angle_beta   90.00
_cell.angle_gamma   90.00
#
_symmetry.space_group_name_H-M   'P 1'
#
loop_
_entity.id
_entity.type
_entity.pdbx_description
1 polymer ?
#
loop_
_entity_poly.entity_id
_entity_poly.type
_entity_poly.pdbx_seq_one_letter_code
_entity_poly.pdbx_strand_id
1 'polypeptide(L)'
;MASVRDWLRRLGMGHRHAPGLSAVSLARFRATRTLPVDRVNPGESPGRFDVDTLFFDIFRDTAPDRVVALGPRIDTVTPELGPIRFRAGGADLDAEASPARPGLPLMRWTISGRDLGRAGRIEVLARERRADVAIQPSGTHLFAGRRVLLTLSQDNPLAWIRDWAEYHVRTQGIDAVLLYDNASTRYAPQDIAAALSGIAGLIQVTVVSWPFPYGLSQNAGLDRFCQVGALEHARRRFLARSRGVLSLDIDELVVSGGPSVLDRLEGSKAAAMVFRGFWAEAPAIASVADRDRLRHRDCLLGLRGQVDTSDARVEAPCRPKWAAIPARLDDDAGLAVHAILGPDSRVDPDQVWSIGEDMVHFRHLRQINSGWKTERWKSEAYDAARHHFAVDLADRFDAVWGADTTRAARQLWQEPAGAPVHRIIGPFSPRFDFVLLCLQRSGSHMLGSALGRHPRVAFHGEFGPLRRRGAYVPVPGKLNFAAVMYNQTEEAAALGVDLSALPIIHLVRDLRAVAVSNLRSALSRRELGRAHRAHFRDPGAIPAQMKYMPPEDEIRDWMARHAGDFARLQPLIGANPRILTIDYAELTGSGDVREILPEPTERICRFLGVEPAPLPVSIVKSGGPVPPAA
;
A
#
# COMPACT_ATOMS: atom_id res chain seq x y z
N MET A 1 -47.08 4.02 -19.32
CA MET A 1 -46.23 3.84 -18.13
C MET A 1 -44.84 4.37 -18.45
N ALA A 2 -44.40 5.46 -17.82
CA ALA A 2 -43.02 5.93 -18.00
C ALA A 2 -42.05 4.84 -17.51
N SER A 3 -41.03 4.51 -18.30
CA SER A 3 -40.10 3.44 -17.94
C SER A 3 -39.36 3.80 -16.65
N VAL A 4 -39.02 2.80 -15.83
CA VAL A 4 -38.19 2.98 -14.61
C VAL A 4 -36.91 3.78 -14.93
N ARG A 5 -36.37 3.68 -16.16
CA ARG A 5 -35.25 4.50 -16.64
C ARG A 5 -35.54 6.00 -16.71
N ASP A 6 -36.74 6.42 -17.06
CA ASP A 6 -37.11 7.84 -17.10
C ASP A 6 -37.35 8.40 -15.71
N TRP A 7 -37.87 7.58 -14.79
CA TRP A 7 -38.00 7.94 -13.38
C TRP A 7 -36.63 8.08 -12.69
N LEU A 8 -35.70 7.16 -12.93
CA LEU A 8 -34.32 7.23 -12.43
C LEU A 8 -33.56 8.44 -13.00
N ARG A 9 -33.72 8.76 -14.30
CA ARG A 9 -33.15 9.98 -14.91
C ARG A 9 -33.66 11.27 -14.24
N ARG A 10 -34.95 11.33 -13.88
CA ARG A 10 -35.56 12.49 -13.20
C ARG A 10 -35.09 12.65 -11.74
N LEU A 11 -34.75 11.56 -11.05
CA LEU A 11 -34.12 11.60 -9.71
C LEU A 11 -32.62 11.92 -9.72
N GLY A 12 -32.05 12.15 -10.90
CA GLY A 12 -30.62 12.38 -11.07
C GLY A 12 -29.74 11.15 -10.87
N MET A 13 -30.34 9.96 -10.81
CA MET A 13 -29.64 8.68 -10.81
C MET A 13 -29.55 8.18 -12.26
N GLY A 14 -28.47 8.57 -12.96
CA GLY A 14 -28.23 8.14 -14.33
C GLY A 14 -26.80 8.45 -14.76
N HIS A 15 -26.29 7.66 -15.71
CA HIS A 15 -24.99 7.86 -16.35
C HIS A 15 -24.93 9.26 -16.95
N ARG A 16 -24.20 10.16 -16.29
CA ARG A 16 -24.04 11.56 -16.72
C ARG A 16 -22.61 11.73 -17.22
N HIS A 17 -22.48 12.13 -18.47
CA HIS A 17 -21.24 12.73 -18.94
C HIS A 17 -21.01 14.02 -18.13
N ALA A 18 -19.79 14.25 -17.63
CA ALA A 18 -19.49 15.51 -16.97
C ALA A 18 -19.65 16.66 -17.98
N PRO A 19 -20.17 17.84 -17.59
CA PRO A 19 -20.10 19.01 -18.46
C PRO A 19 -18.63 19.26 -18.82
N GLY A 20 -18.39 19.70 -20.07
CA GLY A 20 -17.06 19.82 -20.67
C GLY A 20 -16.08 20.62 -19.84
N LEU A 21 -14.79 20.51 -20.15
CA LEU A 21 -13.76 21.32 -19.49
C LEU A 21 -13.75 22.74 -20.05
N SER A 22 -13.59 23.72 -19.17
CA SER A 22 -13.27 25.09 -19.51
C SER A 22 -11.76 25.29 -19.57
N ALA A 23 -11.11 24.51 -20.43
CA ALA A 23 -9.66 24.56 -20.61
C ALA A 23 -9.23 25.88 -21.27
N VAL A 24 -8.07 26.40 -20.84
CA VAL A 24 -7.48 27.62 -21.38
C VAL A 24 -6.05 27.35 -21.81
N SER A 25 -5.74 27.76 -23.03
CA SER A 25 -4.44 27.60 -23.68
C SER A 25 -3.58 28.86 -23.52
N LEU A 26 -2.29 28.68 -23.30
CA LEU A 26 -1.25 29.72 -23.24
C LEU A 26 -1.09 30.39 -24.61
N ALA A 27 -1.28 29.68 -25.72
CA ALA A 27 -1.23 30.25 -27.06
C ALA A 27 -2.27 31.36 -27.26
N ARG A 28 -3.41 31.34 -26.55
CA ARG A 28 -4.38 32.46 -26.55
C ARG A 28 -3.77 33.78 -26.05
N PHE A 29 -2.74 33.69 -25.23
CA PHE A 29 -2.00 34.81 -24.67
C PHE A 29 -0.62 35.00 -25.34
N ARG A 30 -0.34 34.26 -26.43
CA ARG A 30 0.98 34.21 -27.10
C ARG A 30 2.11 33.87 -26.14
N ALA A 31 1.84 33.00 -25.18
CA ALA A 31 2.82 32.45 -24.27
C ALA A 31 2.99 30.95 -24.56
N THR A 32 4.10 30.40 -24.10
CA THR A 32 4.36 28.96 -24.12
C THR A 32 5.17 28.57 -22.89
N ARG A 33 5.02 27.32 -22.44
CA ARG A 33 5.83 26.79 -21.37
C ARG A 33 7.16 26.29 -21.93
N THR A 34 8.26 26.76 -21.36
CA THR A 34 9.58 26.33 -21.78
C THR A 34 9.82 24.91 -21.28
N LEU A 35 10.09 23.99 -22.22
CA LEU A 35 10.58 22.66 -21.91
C LEU A 35 12.02 22.77 -21.36
N PRO A 36 12.33 22.25 -20.16
CA PRO A 36 13.70 22.21 -19.67
C PRO A 36 14.51 21.22 -20.51
N VAL A 37 15.36 21.74 -21.41
CA VAL A 37 16.12 20.94 -22.41
C VAL A 37 17.06 19.94 -21.74
N ASP A 38 17.57 20.27 -20.55
CA ASP A 38 18.38 19.42 -19.67
C ASP A 38 17.63 18.20 -19.12
N ARG A 39 16.30 18.11 -19.31
CA ARG A 39 15.44 17.10 -18.67
C ARG A 39 14.75 16.15 -19.63
N VAL A 40 15.07 16.21 -20.93
CA VAL A 40 14.53 15.29 -21.95
C VAL A 40 15.51 14.15 -22.17
N ASN A 41 15.07 12.91 -21.99
CA ASN A 41 15.91 11.75 -22.29
C ASN A 41 16.18 11.61 -23.81
N PRO A 42 17.36 11.12 -24.21
CA PRO A 42 17.57 10.67 -25.58
C PRO A 42 16.53 9.61 -25.96
N GLY A 43 15.69 9.92 -26.96
CA GLY A 43 14.63 9.03 -27.44
C GLY A 43 13.23 9.27 -26.84
N GLU A 44 13.08 10.16 -25.86
CA GLU A 44 11.74 10.58 -25.40
C GLU A 44 11.20 11.72 -26.27
N SER A 45 9.94 11.59 -26.72
CA SER A 45 9.31 12.60 -27.58
C SER A 45 9.00 13.87 -26.78
N PRO A 46 9.50 15.05 -27.22
CA PRO A 46 9.16 16.34 -26.60
C PRO A 46 7.65 16.65 -26.59
N GLY A 47 6.88 16.06 -27.50
CA GLY A 47 5.42 16.23 -27.59
C GLY A 47 4.65 15.66 -26.40
N ARG A 48 5.31 14.94 -25.48
CA ARG A 48 4.72 14.48 -24.22
C ARG A 48 4.69 15.55 -23.13
N PHE A 49 5.45 16.63 -23.28
CA PHE A 49 5.46 17.75 -22.35
C PHE A 49 4.32 18.72 -22.64
N ASP A 50 3.66 19.20 -21.58
CA ASP A 50 2.58 20.16 -21.72
C ASP A 50 3.13 21.59 -21.90
N VAL A 51 3.22 22.02 -23.16
CA VAL A 51 3.70 23.36 -23.53
C VAL A 51 2.60 24.43 -23.48
N ASP A 52 1.33 24.05 -23.51
CA ASP A 52 0.25 24.98 -23.87
C ASP A 52 -0.84 25.14 -22.81
N THR A 53 -1.03 24.21 -21.87
CA THR A 53 -2.13 24.35 -20.92
C THR A 53 -1.84 25.48 -19.91
N LEU A 54 -2.73 26.48 -19.84
CA LEU A 54 -2.78 27.46 -18.76
C LEU A 54 -3.70 26.97 -17.64
N PHE A 55 -4.95 26.64 -17.98
CA PHE A 55 -5.91 26.03 -17.06
C PHE A 55 -6.45 24.73 -17.66
N PHE A 56 -6.46 23.67 -16.87
CA PHE A 56 -7.18 22.45 -17.18
C PHE A 56 -8.69 22.68 -17.16
N ASP A 57 -9.17 23.44 -16.17
CA ASP A 57 -10.57 23.79 -16.02
C ASP A 57 -10.75 25.05 -15.15
N ILE A 58 -11.91 25.69 -15.32
CA ILE A 58 -12.41 26.77 -14.47
C ILE A 58 -13.83 26.40 -14.01
N PHE A 59 -13.99 26.14 -12.72
CA PHE A 59 -15.23 25.56 -12.17
C PHE A 59 -15.63 26.19 -10.83
N ARG A 60 -16.92 26.12 -10.53
CA ARG A 60 -17.46 26.51 -9.22
C ARG A 60 -17.01 25.53 -8.15
N ASP A 61 -16.52 26.06 -7.04
CA ASP A 61 -16.20 25.27 -5.86
C ASP A 61 -17.50 24.83 -5.14
N THR A 62 -17.36 24.28 -3.94
CA THR A 62 -18.44 23.96 -3.00
C THR A 62 -19.21 25.20 -2.55
N ALA A 63 -18.55 26.37 -2.47
CA ALA A 63 -19.19 27.66 -2.23
C ALA A 63 -19.62 28.30 -3.56
N PRO A 64 -20.88 28.79 -3.69
CA PRO A 64 -21.41 29.26 -4.97
C PRO A 64 -20.73 30.52 -5.50
N ASP A 65 -20.18 31.36 -4.63
CA ASP A 65 -19.45 32.60 -4.91
C ASP A 65 -17.94 32.42 -5.07
N ARG A 66 -17.47 31.17 -5.07
CA ARG A 66 -16.06 30.82 -5.27
C ARG A 66 -15.87 30.01 -6.53
N VAL A 67 -14.91 30.43 -7.35
CA VAL A 67 -14.50 29.75 -8.57
C VAL A 67 -13.04 29.34 -8.43
N VAL A 68 -12.71 28.15 -8.91
CA VAL A 68 -11.35 27.64 -8.96
C VAL A 68 -10.92 27.55 -10.41
N ALA A 69 -9.80 28.18 -10.74
CA ALA A 69 -9.04 27.84 -11.95
C ALA A 69 -7.86 26.97 -11.55
N LEU A 70 -7.69 25.82 -12.21
CA LEU A 70 -6.63 24.86 -11.91
C LEU A 70 -5.77 24.63 -13.14
N GLY A 71 -4.45 24.66 -12.99
CA GLY A 71 -3.53 24.42 -14.10
C GLY A 71 -2.13 24.02 -13.65
N PRO A 72 -1.22 23.76 -14.60
CA PRO A 72 0.21 23.62 -14.32
C PRO A 72 0.78 24.91 -13.69
N ARG A 73 1.94 24.80 -13.03
CA ARG A 73 2.64 26.01 -12.56
C ARG A 73 3.02 26.93 -13.73
N ILE A 74 2.96 28.23 -13.46
CA ILE A 74 3.27 29.29 -14.43
C ILE A 74 4.68 29.89 -14.25
N ASP A 75 5.45 29.41 -13.27
CA ASP A 75 6.85 29.83 -13.04
C ASP A 75 7.79 29.42 -14.18
N THR A 76 7.38 28.45 -14.99
CA THR A 76 8.10 27.98 -16.19
C THR A 76 7.52 28.54 -17.50
N VAL A 77 6.49 29.39 -17.41
CA VAL A 77 5.97 30.11 -18.57
C VAL A 77 6.84 31.34 -18.75
N THR A 78 7.25 31.60 -19.99
CA THR A 78 8.05 32.78 -20.36
C THR A 78 7.49 34.07 -19.73
N PRO A 79 8.32 35.11 -19.49
CA PRO A 79 7.85 36.41 -18.95
C PRO A 79 6.68 37.04 -19.73
N GLU A 80 6.40 36.49 -20.90
CA GLU A 80 5.37 36.81 -21.89
C GLU A 80 3.92 36.74 -21.39
N LEU A 81 3.62 35.96 -20.35
CA LEU A 81 2.24 35.86 -19.86
C LEU A 81 1.82 37.12 -19.07
N GLY A 82 2.73 37.69 -18.29
CA GLY A 82 2.41 38.79 -17.36
C GLY A 82 1.42 38.39 -16.25
N PRO A 83 0.90 39.35 -15.47
CA PRO A 83 -0.06 39.06 -14.40
C PRO A 83 -1.42 38.64 -15.00
N ILE A 84 -1.99 37.59 -14.43
CA ILE A 84 -3.33 37.11 -14.78
C ILE A 84 -4.36 37.84 -13.92
N ARG A 85 -5.40 38.38 -14.56
CA ARG A 85 -6.55 39.03 -13.91
C ARG A 85 -7.84 38.36 -14.38
N PHE A 86 -8.87 38.46 -13.56
CA PHE A 86 -10.19 37.89 -13.84
C PHE A 86 -11.27 38.96 -13.77
N ARG A 87 -12.24 38.90 -14.70
CA ARG A 87 -13.42 39.78 -14.70
C ARG A 87 -14.70 38.98 -14.91
N ALA A 88 -15.79 39.43 -14.30
CA ALA A 88 -17.14 38.95 -14.60
C ALA A 88 -18.12 40.12 -14.54
N GLY A 89 -19.06 40.18 -15.48
CA GLY A 89 -20.07 41.25 -15.52
C GLY A 89 -19.48 42.66 -15.67
N GLY A 90 -18.27 42.79 -16.22
CA GLY A 90 -17.56 44.07 -16.35
C GLY A 90 -16.81 44.54 -15.09
N ALA A 91 -16.88 43.79 -13.98
CA ALA A 91 -16.14 44.08 -12.76
C ALA A 91 -14.87 43.22 -12.64
N ASP A 92 -13.82 43.78 -12.04
CA ASP A 92 -12.62 43.03 -11.64
C ASP A 92 -12.95 42.13 -10.44
N LEU A 93 -12.37 40.93 -10.44
CA LEU A 93 -12.54 39.93 -9.39
C LEU A 93 -11.27 39.80 -8.56
N ASP A 94 -11.43 39.46 -7.29
CA ASP A 94 -10.33 39.09 -6.42
C ASP A 94 -9.87 37.67 -6.77
N ALA A 95 -8.56 37.49 -6.90
CA ALA A 95 -7.98 36.19 -7.19
C ALA A 95 -6.71 35.98 -6.37
N GLU A 96 -6.71 34.90 -5.58
CA GLU A 96 -5.53 34.44 -4.88
C GLU A 96 -4.91 33.27 -5.63
N ALA A 97 -3.66 33.43 -6.04
CA ALA A 97 -2.92 32.39 -6.74
C ALA A 97 -1.97 31.68 -5.76
N SER A 98 -2.15 30.38 -5.57
CA SER A 98 -1.31 29.57 -4.70
C SER A 98 -0.83 28.32 -5.44
N PRO A 99 0.37 27.79 -5.13
CA PRO A 99 0.65 26.38 -5.43
C PRO A 99 -0.48 25.52 -4.87
N ALA A 100 -0.89 24.48 -5.59
CA ALA A 100 -1.90 23.56 -5.05
C ALA A 100 -1.39 22.85 -3.77
N ARG A 101 -0.07 22.56 -3.75
CA ARG A 101 0.72 22.11 -2.58
C ARG A 101 2.21 22.36 -2.86
N PRO A 102 3.05 22.63 -1.83
CA PRO A 102 4.50 22.50 -1.95
C PRO A 102 4.91 21.12 -2.50
N GLY A 103 5.72 21.11 -3.57
CA GLY A 103 6.19 19.88 -4.22
C GLY A 103 5.28 19.30 -5.31
N LEU A 104 4.05 19.82 -5.47
CA LEU A 104 3.23 19.50 -6.64
C LEU A 104 3.44 20.53 -7.75
N PRO A 105 3.51 20.10 -9.02
CA PRO A 105 3.72 21.00 -10.15
C PRO A 105 2.42 21.68 -10.61
N LEU A 106 1.54 22.05 -9.69
CA LEU A 106 0.24 22.68 -9.98
C LEU A 106 0.11 24.05 -9.33
N MET A 107 -0.69 24.89 -9.98
CA MET A 107 -1.12 26.18 -9.45
C MET A 107 -2.65 26.27 -9.47
N ARG A 108 -3.18 26.89 -8.43
CA ARG A 108 -4.60 27.06 -8.16
C ARG A 108 -4.86 28.56 -8.01
N TRP A 109 -5.91 29.04 -8.65
CA TRP A 109 -6.44 30.37 -8.43
C TRP A 109 -7.81 30.24 -7.77
N THR A 110 -7.93 30.77 -6.57
CA THR A 110 -9.22 30.92 -5.89
C THR A 110 -9.75 32.30 -6.23
N ILE A 111 -10.86 32.34 -6.95
CA ILE A 111 -11.44 33.56 -7.50
C ILE A 111 -12.76 33.83 -6.77
N SER A 112 -12.92 35.07 -6.32
CA SER A 112 -14.07 35.55 -5.56
C SER A 112 -14.45 36.96 -6.01
N GLY A 113 -15.71 37.34 -5.79
CA GLY A 113 -16.14 38.70 -6.04
C GLY A 113 -17.65 38.84 -6.07
N ARG A 114 -18.11 40.11 -6.02
CA ARG A 114 -19.53 40.45 -6.20
C ARG A 114 -19.98 39.93 -7.58
N ASP A 115 -21.19 39.36 -7.62
CA ASP A 115 -21.83 38.80 -8.84
C ASP A 115 -21.25 37.49 -9.42
N LEU A 116 -20.13 36.98 -8.91
CA LEU A 116 -19.54 35.71 -9.37
C LEU A 116 -20.49 34.51 -9.18
N GLY A 117 -21.31 34.55 -8.12
CA GLY A 117 -22.34 33.54 -7.84
C GLY A 117 -23.36 33.33 -8.96
N ARG A 118 -23.60 34.36 -9.79
CA ARG A 118 -24.56 34.32 -10.91
C ARG A 118 -23.90 34.27 -12.29
N ALA A 119 -22.60 34.53 -12.38
CA ALA A 119 -21.87 34.56 -13.63
C ALA A 119 -21.79 33.17 -14.31
N GLY A 120 -22.24 33.05 -15.56
CA GLY A 120 -22.03 31.81 -16.34
C GLY A 120 -20.64 31.73 -16.97
N ARG A 121 -19.92 32.85 -17.02
CA ARG A 121 -18.67 33.04 -17.76
C ARG A 121 -17.75 34.01 -17.02
N ILE A 122 -16.45 33.89 -17.29
CA ILE A 122 -15.39 34.72 -16.72
C ILE A 122 -14.42 35.13 -17.83
N GLU A 123 -13.98 36.38 -17.83
CA GLU A 123 -12.90 36.84 -18.69
C GLU A 123 -11.57 36.63 -17.98
N VAL A 124 -10.67 35.87 -18.60
CA VAL A 124 -9.27 35.70 -18.19
C VAL A 124 -8.44 36.70 -18.99
N LEU A 125 -7.72 37.56 -18.29
CA LEU A 125 -6.91 38.64 -18.87
C LEU A 125 -5.45 38.41 -18.55
N ALA A 126 -4.59 38.51 -19.55
CA ALA A 126 -3.15 38.56 -19.35
C ALA A 126 -2.57 39.56 -20.34
N ARG A 127 -1.91 40.61 -19.83
CA ARG A 127 -1.50 41.78 -20.62
C ARG A 127 -2.70 42.39 -21.39
N GLU A 128 -2.59 42.52 -22.71
CA GLU A 128 -3.62 43.06 -23.62
C GLU A 128 -4.50 41.97 -24.24
N ARG A 129 -4.34 40.71 -23.82
CA ARG A 129 -5.07 39.55 -24.37
C ARG A 129 -6.16 39.13 -23.39
N ARG A 130 -7.27 38.65 -23.94
CA ARG A 130 -8.41 38.14 -23.18
C ARG A 130 -8.90 36.82 -23.72
N ALA A 131 -9.36 35.96 -22.82
CA ALA A 131 -10.13 34.76 -23.15
C ALA A 131 -11.42 34.78 -22.34
N ASP A 132 -12.56 34.71 -23.02
CA ASP A 132 -13.85 34.51 -22.38
C ASP A 132 -14.10 33.00 -22.23
N VAL A 133 -14.33 32.55 -21.00
CA VAL A 133 -14.38 31.13 -20.62
C VAL A 133 -15.64 30.86 -19.80
N ALA A 134 -16.31 29.74 -20.07
CA ALA A 134 -17.46 29.33 -19.26
C ALA A 134 -17.02 28.94 -17.84
N ILE A 135 -17.85 29.19 -16.84
CA ILE A 135 -17.61 28.68 -15.49
C ILE A 135 -18.35 27.35 -15.36
N GLN A 136 -17.60 26.25 -15.25
CA GLN A 136 -18.20 24.93 -15.11
C GLN A 136 -18.90 24.79 -13.74
N PRO A 137 -20.02 24.06 -13.66
CA PRO A 137 -20.68 23.82 -12.39
C PRO A 137 -19.85 22.90 -11.49
N SER A 138 -20.08 23.01 -10.17
CA SER A 138 -19.58 22.03 -9.20
C SER A 138 -20.21 20.66 -9.48
N GLY A 139 -19.38 19.63 -9.55
CA GLY A 139 -19.80 18.24 -9.69
C GLY A 139 -19.98 17.50 -8.35
N THR A 140 -19.79 18.18 -7.22
CA THR A 140 -19.76 17.55 -5.89
C THR A 140 -21.05 16.82 -5.51
N HIS A 141 -22.19 17.28 -6.04
CA HIS A 141 -23.49 16.65 -5.84
C HIS A 141 -23.59 15.26 -6.49
N LEU A 142 -22.82 14.98 -7.55
CA LEU A 142 -22.85 13.69 -8.25
C LEU A 142 -22.35 12.55 -7.36
N PHE A 143 -21.41 12.85 -6.46
CA PHE A 143 -20.76 11.86 -5.60
C PHE A 143 -21.08 12.04 -4.12
N ALA A 144 -22.04 12.91 -3.77
CA ALA A 144 -22.40 13.16 -2.39
C ALA A 144 -22.78 11.87 -1.66
N GLY A 145 -22.05 11.52 -0.59
CA GLY A 145 -22.27 10.31 0.21
C GLY A 145 -21.86 8.99 -0.46
N ARG A 146 -21.20 9.02 -1.62
CA ARG A 146 -20.79 7.82 -2.39
C ARG A 146 -19.40 7.33 -2.03
N ARG A 147 -19.17 6.03 -2.19
CA ARG A 147 -17.84 5.40 -2.16
C ARG A 147 -17.32 5.33 -3.59
N VAL A 148 -16.33 6.16 -3.89
CA VAL A 148 -15.91 6.45 -5.26
C VAL A 148 -14.61 5.73 -5.59
N LEU A 149 -14.59 5.02 -6.71
CA LEU A 149 -13.38 4.50 -7.32
C LEU A 149 -12.87 5.50 -8.36
N LEU A 150 -11.61 5.94 -8.20
CA LEU A 150 -10.98 6.99 -8.99
C LEU A 150 -9.81 6.45 -9.80
N THR A 151 -9.74 6.81 -11.08
CA THR A 151 -8.60 6.46 -11.94
C THR A 151 -8.42 7.42 -13.13
N LEU A 152 -7.24 7.34 -13.75
CA LEU A 152 -6.91 7.95 -15.04
C LEU A 152 -6.53 6.83 -16.01
N SER A 153 -7.20 6.77 -17.16
CA SER A 153 -7.08 5.67 -18.13
C SER A 153 -6.82 6.21 -19.53
N GLN A 154 -6.05 5.45 -20.32
CA GLN A 154 -5.89 5.66 -21.77
C GLN A 154 -5.88 4.29 -22.47
N ASP A 155 -6.80 4.08 -23.40
CA ASP A 155 -6.83 2.95 -24.33
C ASP A 155 -6.84 1.54 -23.70
N ASN A 156 -7.26 1.44 -22.43
CA ASN A 156 -7.49 0.15 -21.78
C ASN A 156 -8.72 -0.53 -22.38
N PRO A 157 -8.68 -1.83 -22.74
CA PRO A 157 -9.85 -2.59 -23.14
C PRO A 157 -11.05 -2.36 -22.20
N LEU A 158 -12.24 -2.12 -22.77
CA LEU A 158 -13.46 -1.87 -21.98
C LEU A 158 -13.79 -3.01 -21.02
N ALA A 159 -13.44 -4.25 -21.38
CA ALA A 159 -13.58 -5.42 -20.52
C ALA A 159 -12.74 -5.31 -19.23
N TRP A 160 -11.53 -4.75 -19.30
CA TRP A 160 -10.67 -4.52 -18.13
C TRP A 160 -11.27 -3.46 -17.21
N ILE A 161 -11.78 -2.36 -17.78
CA ILE A 161 -12.43 -1.30 -16.99
C ILE A 161 -13.68 -1.86 -16.28
N ARG A 162 -14.45 -2.71 -16.97
CA ARG A 162 -15.62 -3.39 -16.39
C ARG A 162 -15.24 -4.32 -15.24
N ASP A 163 -14.26 -5.21 -15.45
CA ASP A 163 -13.81 -6.15 -14.42
C ASP A 163 -13.29 -5.44 -13.18
N TRP A 164 -12.46 -4.42 -13.39
CA TRP A 164 -11.92 -3.58 -12.33
C TRP A 164 -13.03 -2.93 -11.51
N ALA A 165 -14.04 -2.33 -12.15
CA ALA A 165 -15.14 -1.72 -11.43
C ALA A 165 -16.01 -2.76 -10.71
N GLU A 166 -16.40 -3.84 -11.38
CA GLU A 166 -17.23 -4.90 -10.81
C GLU A 166 -16.57 -5.54 -9.59
N TYR A 167 -15.27 -5.86 -9.68
CA TYR A 167 -14.50 -6.40 -8.57
C TYR A 167 -14.56 -5.49 -7.34
N HIS A 168 -14.35 -4.18 -7.50
CA HIS A 168 -14.36 -3.25 -6.37
C HIS A 168 -15.77 -2.93 -5.85
N VAL A 169 -16.80 -2.98 -6.69
CA VAL A 169 -18.21 -2.91 -6.24
C VAL A 169 -18.50 -4.08 -5.29
N ARG A 170 -18.11 -5.29 -5.70
CA ARG A 170 -18.37 -6.53 -4.94
C ARG A 170 -17.50 -6.69 -3.68
N THR A 171 -16.25 -6.22 -3.71
CA THR A 171 -15.29 -6.49 -2.63
C THR A 171 -15.05 -5.29 -1.71
N GLN A 172 -15.17 -4.06 -2.22
CA GLN A 172 -14.87 -2.85 -1.47
C GLN A 172 -16.10 -1.97 -1.21
N GLY A 173 -17.29 -2.40 -1.65
CA GLY A 173 -18.53 -1.65 -1.51
C GLY A 173 -18.50 -0.33 -2.28
N ILE A 174 -17.74 -0.26 -3.37
CA ILE A 174 -17.79 0.89 -4.29
C ILE A 174 -19.18 0.96 -4.91
N ASP A 175 -19.77 2.16 -4.91
CA ASP A 175 -21.06 2.43 -5.57
C ASP A 175 -20.98 3.54 -6.60
N ALA A 176 -19.79 4.12 -6.81
CA ALA A 176 -19.56 5.14 -7.83
C ALA A 176 -18.16 5.05 -8.48
N VAL A 177 -18.07 5.43 -9.76
CA VAL A 177 -16.80 5.53 -10.50
C VAL A 177 -16.63 6.95 -11.04
N LEU A 178 -15.46 7.54 -10.77
CA LEU A 178 -14.97 8.76 -11.43
C LEU A 178 -13.74 8.39 -12.25
N LEU A 179 -13.89 8.36 -13.57
CA LEU A 179 -12.82 7.99 -14.49
C LEU A 179 -12.41 9.20 -15.34
N TYR A 180 -11.11 9.47 -15.39
CA TYR A 180 -10.54 10.42 -16.34
C TYR A 180 -10.04 9.66 -17.56
N ASP A 181 -10.58 9.98 -18.74
CA ASP A 181 -10.16 9.42 -20.01
C ASP A 181 -9.11 10.34 -20.65
N ASN A 182 -7.85 9.88 -20.72
CA ASN A 182 -6.73 10.67 -21.22
C ASN A 182 -6.61 10.55 -22.75
N ALA A 183 -7.65 11.03 -23.44
CA ALA A 183 -7.75 11.00 -24.90
C ALA A 183 -7.57 9.58 -25.48
N SER A 184 -8.40 8.64 -25.02
CA SER A 184 -8.43 7.31 -25.66
C SER A 184 -8.84 7.45 -27.13
N THR A 185 -8.23 6.64 -27.98
CA THR A 185 -8.47 6.60 -29.42
C THR A 185 -9.21 5.33 -29.83
N ARG A 186 -9.23 4.30 -28.98
CA ARG A 186 -9.89 3.01 -29.24
C ARG A 186 -11.42 3.04 -29.11
N TYR A 187 -11.96 4.03 -28.43
CA TYR A 187 -13.37 4.19 -28.12
C TYR A 187 -13.65 5.61 -27.66
N ALA A 188 -14.92 6.01 -27.64
CA ALA A 188 -15.34 7.28 -27.09
C ALA A 188 -15.56 7.18 -25.57
N PRO A 189 -15.46 8.29 -24.81
CA PRO A 189 -15.75 8.31 -23.36
C PRO A 189 -17.13 7.72 -22.99
N GLN A 190 -18.12 7.82 -23.89
CA GLN A 190 -19.46 7.27 -23.70
C GLN A 190 -19.46 5.74 -23.68
N ASP A 191 -18.53 5.10 -24.41
CA ASP A 191 -18.42 3.64 -24.44
C ASP A 191 -17.90 3.10 -23.09
N ILE A 192 -17.07 3.86 -22.38
CA ILE A 192 -16.66 3.55 -21.01
C ILE A 192 -17.87 3.57 -20.08
N ALA A 193 -18.69 4.63 -20.15
CA ALA A 193 -19.90 4.74 -19.33
C ALA A 193 -20.91 3.62 -19.66
N ALA A 194 -21.03 3.25 -20.93
CA ALA A 194 -21.86 2.13 -21.37
C ALA A 194 -21.31 0.78 -20.89
N ALA A 195 -20.00 0.55 -20.94
CA ALA A 195 -19.37 -0.68 -20.46
C ALA A 195 -19.54 -0.89 -18.95
N LEU A 196 -19.58 0.21 -18.18
CA LEU A 196 -19.87 0.21 -16.75
C LEU A 196 -21.38 0.14 -16.45
N SER A 197 -22.24 0.40 -17.45
CA SER A 197 -23.67 0.25 -17.28
C SER A 197 -24.05 -1.21 -17.04
N GLY A 198 -24.96 -1.43 -16.10
CA GLY A 198 -25.43 -2.76 -15.72
C GLY A 198 -24.56 -3.52 -14.71
N ILE A 199 -23.49 -2.93 -14.17
CA ILE A 199 -22.83 -3.50 -12.98
C ILE A 199 -23.77 -3.30 -11.78
N ALA A 200 -24.29 -4.41 -11.23
CA ALA A 200 -25.19 -4.36 -10.09
C ALA A 200 -24.49 -3.76 -8.86
N GLY A 201 -25.09 -2.73 -8.26
CA GLY A 201 -24.53 -1.98 -7.12
C GLY A 201 -23.77 -0.71 -7.52
N LEU A 202 -23.44 -0.52 -8.80
CA LEU A 202 -22.83 0.71 -9.30
C LEU A 202 -23.91 1.75 -9.65
N ILE A 203 -23.98 2.84 -8.89
CA ILE A 203 -25.08 3.82 -8.93
C ILE A 203 -24.70 5.06 -9.75
N GLN A 204 -23.45 5.52 -9.64
CA GLN A 204 -22.97 6.71 -10.33
C GLN A 204 -21.71 6.41 -11.16
N VAL A 205 -21.71 6.84 -12.42
CA VAL A 205 -20.53 6.80 -13.28
C VAL A 205 -20.36 8.15 -13.93
N THR A 206 -19.20 8.76 -13.75
CA THR A 206 -18.80 9.99 -14.43
C THR A 206 -17.48 9.74 -15.15
N VAL A 207 -17.48 9.96 -16.47
CA VAL A 207 -16.27 9.94 -17.28
C VAL A 207 -15.93 11.37 -17.67
N VAL A 208 -14.72 11.81 -17.36
CA VAL A 208 -14.19 13.14 -17.69
C VAL A 208 -13.20 12.98 -18.82
N SER A 209 -13.51 13.57 -19.98
CA SER A 209 -12.52 13.69 -21.05
C SER A 209 -11.39 14.61 -20.58
N TRP A 210 -10.16 14.10 -20.56
CA TRP A 210 -8.98 14.75 -19.98
C TRP A 210 -7.82 14.79 -20.98
N PRO A 211 -7.93 15.56 -22.08
CA PRO A 211 -7.04 15.46 -23.24
C PRO A 211 -5.72 16.23 -23.07
N PHE A 212 -5.09 16.13 -21.89
CA PHE A 212 -3.85 16.85 -21.60
C PHE A 212 -2.62 15.93 -21.73
N PRO A 213 -1.48 16.45 -22.21
CA PRO A 213 -0.24 15.69 -22.32
C PRO A 213 0.16 15.05 -20.99
N TYR A 214 0.48 13.76 -21.03
CA TYR A 214 0.71 12.97 -19.82
C TYR A 214 1.93 13.43 -18.99
N GLY A 215 2.98 13.94 -19.65
CA GLY A 215 4.25 14.34 -19.05
C GLY A 215 5.41 13.39 -19.36
N LEU A 216 6.65 13.82 -19.04
CA LEU A 216 7.87 13.06 -19.33
C LEU A 216 8.15 12.01 -18.25
N SER A 217 8.92 11.00 -18.64
CA SER A 217 9.12 9.76 -17.87
C SER A 217 10.00 9.93 -16.62
N GLN A 218 11.07 10.73 -16.68
CA GLN A 218 12.13 10.76 -15.65
C GLN A 218 12.12 11.93 -14.65
N ASN A 219 11.25 12.93 -14.80
CA ASN A 219 11.41 14.20 -14.07
C ASN A 219 10.89 14.18 -12.61
N ALA A 220 11.06 13.07 -11.86
CA ALA A 220 10.63 12.92 -10.47
C ALA A 220 9.16 13.33 -10.17
N GLY A 221 8.31 13.45 -11.19
CA GLY A 221 6.93 13.94 -11.10
C GLY A 221 6.73 15.44 -11.30
N LEU A 222 7.78 16.23 -11.54
CA LEU A 222 7.74 17.70 -11.65
C LEU A 222 7.05 18.25 -12.91
N ASP A 223 6.82 17.42 -13.93
CA ASP A 223 6.13 17.76 -15.18
C ASP A 223 4.94 16.86 -15.49
N ARG A 224 4.55 15.99 -14.54
CA ARG A 224 3.39 15.09 -14.67
C ARG A 224 2.09 15.81 -14.36
N PHE A 225 1.94 17.01 -14.94
CA PHE A 225 0.82 17.92 -14.68
C PHE A 225 -0.53 17.24 -14.89
N CYS A 226 -0.65 16.41 -15.93
CA CYS A 226 -1.87 15.69 -16.25
C CYS A 226 -2.34 14.78 -15.11
N GLN A 227 -1.45 13.96 -14.53
CA GLN A 227 -1.84 13.03 -13.46
C GLN A 227 -2.25 13.76 -12.18
N VAL A 228 -1.39 14.67 -11.70
CA VAL A 228 -1.69 15.39 -10.46
C VAL A 228 -2.86 16.36 -10.65
N GLY A 229 -2.99 16.95 -11.85
CA GLY A 229 -4.07 17.84 -12.23
C GLY A 229 -5.41 17.13 -12.23
N ALA A 230 -5.48 15.91 -12.77
CA ALA A 230 -6.70 15.09 -12.72
C ALA A 230 -7.11 14.77 -11.27
N LEU A 231 -6.16 14.44 -10.40
CA LEU A 231 -6.43 14.13 -8.99
C LEU A 231 -6.92 15.37 -8.22
N GLU A 232 -6.28 16.52 -8.40
CA GLU A 232 -6.68 17.77 -7.73
C GLU A 232 -8.02 18.30 -8.27
N HIS A 233 -8.24 18.18 -9.59
CA HIS A 233 -9.53 18.46 -10.21
C HIS A 233 -10.62 17.55 -9.66
N ALA A 234 -10.35 16.24 -9.52
CA ALA A 234 -11.27 15.28 -8.93
C ALA A 234 -11.66 15.68 -7.51
N ARG A 235 -10.66 15.98 -6.67
CA ARG A 235 -10.84 16.38 -5.28
C ARG A 235 -11.79 17.56 -5.15
N ARG A 236 -11.51 18.65 -5.86
CA ARG A 236 -12.22 19.92 -5.71
C ARG A 236 -13.55 19.94 -6.44
N ARG A 237 -13.58 19.49 -7.70
CA ARG A 237 -14.78 19.58 -8.53
C ARG A 237 -15.82 18.52 -8.19
N PHE A 238 -15.41 17.31 -7.78
CA PHE A 238 -16.31 16.16 -7.68
C PHE A 238 -16.35 15.50 -6.31
N LEU A 239 -15.22 15.36 -5.62
CA LEU A 239 -15.10 14.40 -4.52
C LEU A 239 -15.26 15.01 -3.13
N ALA A 240 -15.32 16.35 -3.01
CA ALA A 240 -15.41 17.04 -1.71
C ALA A 240 -16.55 16.55 -0.80
N ARG A 241 -17.66 16.05 -1.37
CA ARG A 241 -18.82 15.53 -0.64
C ARG A 241 -18.95 14.00 -0.66
N SER A 242 -17.97 13.29 -1.22
CA SER A 242 -17.97 11.82 -1.23
C SER A 242 -17.75 11.25 0.17
N ARG A 243 -18.29 10.04 0.40
CA ARG A 243 -18.13 9.31 1.66
C ARG A 243 -16.71 8.77 1.79
N GLY A 244 -16.13 8.33 0.68
CA GLY A 244 -14.75 7.86 0.61
C GLY A 244 -14.31 7.69 -0.84
N VAL A 245 -13.01 7.72 -1.06
CA VAL A 245 -12.36 7.61 -2.37
C VAL A 245 -11.30 6.53 -2.31
N LEU A 246 -11.28 5.65 -3.30
CA LEU A 246 -10.22 4.67 -3.52
C LEU A 246 -9.55 4.99 -4.85
N SER A 247 -8.24 5.30 -4.83
CA SER A 247 -7.47 5.65 -6.02
C SER A 247 -6.61 4.47 -6.46
N LEU A 248 -6.94 3.90 -7.62
CA LEU A 248 -6.31 2.71 -8.18
C LEU A 248 -6.21 2.80 -9.70
N ASP A 249 -5.14 2.25 -10.26
CA ASP A 249 -5.04 2.06 -11.71
C ASP A 249 -5.92 0.87 -12.14
N ILE A 250 -6.31 0.80 -13.42
CA ILE A 250 -7.19 -0.28 -13.95
C ILE A 250 -6.59 -1.67 -13.71
N ASP A 251 -5.28 -1.78 -13.59
CA ASP A 251 -4.51 -3.00 -13.36
C ASP A 251 -4.26 -3.31 -11.89
N GLU A 252 -4.92 -2.61 -10.96
CA GLU A 252 -4.74 -2.79 -9.53
C GLU A 252 -6.05 -3.22 -8.86
N LEU A 253 -6.01 -4.33 -8.14
CA LEU A 253 -7.15 -4.87 -7.39
C LEU A 253 -6.86 -4.94 -5.89
N VAL A 254 -7.68 -4.29 -5.07
CA VAL A 254 -7.52 -4.36 -3.60
C VAL A 254 -7.94 -5.73 -3.07
N VAL A 255 -7.11 -6.29 -2.21
CA VAL A 255 -7.41 -7.51 -1.46
C VAL A 255 -7.37 -7.16 0.02
N SER A 256 -8.46 -7.44 0.72
CA SER A 256 -8.59 -7.27 2.17
C SER A 256 -8.91 -8.61 2.82
N GLY A 257 -8.35 -8.90 4.00
CA GLY A 257 -8.68 -10.14 4.74
C GLY A 257 -9.88 -10.02 5.69
N GLY A 258 -10.48 -8.83 5.78
CA GLY A 258 -11.67 -8.54 6.58
C GLY A 258 -12.50 -7.42 5.93
N PRO A 259 -12.96 -6.42 6.70
CA PRO A 259 -13.69 -5.27 6.15
C PRO A 259 -12.93 -4.59 5.01
N SER A 260 -13.67 -3.95 4.10
CA SER A 260 -13.08 -3.21 2.99
C SER A 260 -12.14 -2.09 3.47
N VAL A 261 -11.27 -1.61 2.58
CA VAL A 261 -10.38 -0.49 2.91
C VAL A 261 -11.17 0.76 3.34
N LEU A 262 -12.33 1.01 2.73
CA LEU A 262 -13.18 2.15 3.08
C LEU A 262 -13.96 1.92 4.38
N ASP A 263 -14.41 0.70 4.68
CA ASP A 263 -15.01 0.39 6.00
C ASP A 263 -14.00 0.64 7.12
N ARG A 264 -12.75 0.19 6.94
CA ARG A 264 -11.66 0.40 7.91
C ARG A 264 -11.37 1.88 8.09
N LEU A 265 -11.25 2.64 6.99
CA LEU A 265 -10.98 4.07 7.04
C LEU A 265 -12.11 4.85 7.72
N GLU A 266 -13.36 4.55 7.38
CA GLU A 266 -14.55 5.19 7.94
C GLU A 266 -14.71 4.95 9.44
N GLY A 267 -14.41 3.72 9.90
CA GLY A 267 -14.38 3.36 11.32
C GLY A 267 -13.21 3.95 12.10
N SER A 268 -12.21 4.52 11.42
CA SER A 268 -11.05 5.18 12.04
C SER A 268 -11.25 6.70 12.13
N LYS A 269 -10.36 7.38 12.88
CA LYS A 269 -10.24 8.86 12.88
C LYS A 269 -9.34 9.39 11.76
N ALA A 270 -8.69 8.53 10.97
CA ALA A 270 -7.77 8.95 9.93
C ALA A 270 -8.53 9.61 8.77
N ALA A 271 -7.86 10.55 8.10
CA ALA A 271 -8.34 11.15 6.85
C ALA A 271 -8.03 10.27 5.64
N ALA A 272 -7.00 9.43 5.73
CA ALA A 272 -6.55 8.58 4.66
C ALA A 272 -5.83 7.31 5.16
N MET A 273 -5.75 6.34 4.26
CA MET A 273 -4.97 5.11 4.42
C MET A 273 -4.11 4.90 3.17
N VAL A 274 -2.88 4.45 3.37
CA VAL A 274 -1.94 4.10 2.31
C VAL A 274 -1.55 2.64 2.48
N PHE A 275 -1.64 1.87 1.41
CA PHE A 275 -1.39 0.43 1.41
C PHE A 275 -0.51 0.02 0.24
N ARG A 276 0.28 -1.05 0.43
CA ARG A 276 1.23 -1.54 -0.57
C ARG A 276 0.60 -2.56 -1.50
N GLY A 277 1.27 -2.79 -2.62
CA GLY A 277 0.88 -3.80 -3.59
C GLY A 277 1.95 -4.83 -3.83
N PHE A 278 1.52 -5.95 -4.38
CA PHE A 278 2.36 -7.05 -4.84
C PHE A 278 2.00 -7.34 -6.30
N TRP A 279 2.98 -7.78 -7.08
CA TRP A 279 2.75 -8.17 -8.45
C TRP A 279 1.94 -9.46 -8.51
N ALA A 280 1.03 -9.51 -9.48
CA ALA A 280 0.49 -10.76 -9.98
C ALA A 280 0.61 -10.78 -11.50
N GLU A 281 0.81 -11.97 -12.04
CA GLU A 281 1.13 -12.18 -13.44
C GLU A 281 0.18 -13.21 -14.07
N ALA A 282 -0.05 -13.05 -15.37
CA ALA A 282 -0.51 -14.10 -16.26
C ALA A 282 0.69 -14.63 -17.06
N PRO A 283 0.88 -15.96 -17.16
CA PRO A 283 2.01 -16.53 -17.87
C PRO A 283 1.82 -16.50 -19.39
N ALA A 284 2.93 -16.61 -20.12
CA ALA A 284 3.00 -16.87 -21.55
C ALA A 284 2.29 -15.87 -22.47
N ILE A 285 2.30 -14.57 -22.13
CA ILE A 285 1.77 -13.52 -23.00
C ILE A 285 2.84 -13.06 -23.99
N ALA A 286 2.69 -13.43 -25.26
CA ALA A 286 3.65 -13.16 -26.31
C ALA A 286 3.23 -12.05 -27.29
N SER A 287 1.92 -11.89 -27.53
CA SER A 287 1.38 -10.92 -28.50
C SER A 287 0.38 -9.92 -27.90
N VAL A 288 0.17 -8.81 -28.60
CA VAL A 288 -0.87 -7.82 -28.27
C VAL A 288 -2.27 -8.44 -28.31
N ALA A 289 -2.50 -9.40 -29.21
CA ALA A 289 -3.78 -10.10 -29.30
C ALA A 289 -4.03 -10.99 -28.08
N ASP A 290 -3.00 -11.67 -27.56
CA ASP A 290 -3.10 -12.46 -26.33
C ASP A 290 -3.39 -11.56 -25.14
N ARG A 291 -2.67 -10.45 -25.05
CA ARG A 291 -2.87 -9.43 -24.02
C ARG A 291 -4.31 -8.90 -24.04
N ASP A 292 -4.82 -8.47 -25.19
CA ASP A 292 -6.15 -7.84 -25.26
C ASP A 292 -7.31 -8.82 -24.95
N ARG A 293 -7.06 -10.13 -25.03
CA ARG A 293 -8.00 -11.18 -24.58
C ARG A 293 -7.93 -11.45 -23.08
N LEU A 294 -6.82 -11.09 -22.44
CA LEU A 294 -6.59 -11.29 -21.03
C LEU A 294 -7.67 -10.59 -20.20
N ARG A 295 -8.03 -11.18 -19.06
CA ARG A 295 -8.92 -10.61 -18.05
C ARG A 295 -8.19 -10.58 -16.72
N HIS A 296 -8.66 -9.75 -15.78
CA HIS A 296 -8.06 -9.69 -14.44
C HIS A 296 -7.99 -11.06 -13.76
N ARG A 297 -9.01 -11.89 -13.99
CA ARG A 297 -9.10 -13.26 -13.46
C ARG A 297 -8.00 -14.21 -13.92
N ASP A 298 -7.28 -13.87 -14.98
CA ASP A 298 -6.22 -14.71 -15.55
C ASP A 298 -4.86 -14.43 -14.89
N CYS A 299 -4.73 -13.35 -14.11
CA CYS A 299 -3.50 -12.96 -13.43
C CYS A 299 -3.41 -13.58 -12.01
N LEU A 300 -3.22 -14.90 -11.94
CA LEU A 300 -3.23 -15.66 -10.67
C LEU A 300 -1.84 -16.06 -10.14
N LEU A 301 -0.76 -15.58 -10.77
CA LEU A 301 0.60 -15.92 -10.35
C LEU A 301 1.24 -14.79 -9.55
N GLY A 302 1.46 -14.98 -8.26
CA GLY A 302 2.26 -14.06 -7.45
C GLY A 302 3.76 -14.32 -7.61
N LEU A 303 4.59 -13.31 -7.33
CA LEU A 303 6.04 -13.42 -7.38
C LEU A 303 6.61 -13.80 -6.01
N ARG A 304 7.42 -14.87 -5.96
CA ARG A 304 8.01 -15.41 -4.72
C ARG A 304 8.98 -14.45 -4.06
N GLY A 305 9.81 -13.76 -4.84
CA GLY A 305 10.76 -12.77 -4.33
C GLY A 305 10.13 -11.59 -3.60
N GLN A 306 8.80 -11.42 -3.69
CA GLN A 306 8.07 -10.39 -2.93
C GLN A 306 7.55 -10.87 -1.58
N VAL A 307 7.56 -12.18 -1.32
CA VAL A 307 7.01 -12.81 -0.12
C VAL A 307 8.11 -13.55 0.67
N ASP A 308 9.08 -14.14 -0.03
CA ASP A 308 10.21 -14.85 0.57
C ASP A 308 11.42 -13.93 0.77
N THR A 309 11.65 -13.52 2.01
CA THR A 309 12.78 -12.65 2.39
C THR A 309 14.11 -13.39 2.53
N SER A 310 14.14 -14.72 2.35
CA SER A 310 15.37 -15.51 2.41
C SER A 310 16.19 -15.46 1.12
N ASP A 311 15.55 -15.09 0.01
CA ASP A 311 16.21 -14.90 -1.28
C ASP A 311 16.96 -13.56 -1.33
N ALA A 312 18.19 -13.58 -1.84
CA ALA A 312 19.00 -12.38 -2.05
C ALA A 312 18.43 -11.46 -3.13
N ARG A 313 17.50 -11.95 -3.96
CA ARG A 313 16.81 -11.21 -5.03
C ARG A 313 15.39 -10.80 -4.61
N VAL A 314 15.27 -10.06 -3.51
CA VAL A 314 13.96 -9.52 -3.07
C VAL A 314 13.46 -8.52 -4.10
N GLU A 315 12.43 -8.89 -4.86
CA GLU A 315 11.72 -7.94 -5.70
C GLU A 315 10.98 -6.94 -4.80
N ALA A 316 11.20 -5.64 -5.03
CA ALA A 316 10.55 -4.61 -4.25
C ALA A 316 9.02 -4.68 -4.41
N PRO A 317 8.25 -4.53 -3.32
CA PRO A 317 6.81 -4.34 -3.42
C PRO A 317 6.45 -3.14 -4.30
N CYS A 318 5.25 -3.17 -4.88
CA CYS A 318 4.76 -2.08 -5.69
C CYS A 318 4.73 -0.77 -4.89
N ARG A 319 4.86 0.36 -5.60
CA ARG A 319 4.60 1.67 -5.01
C ARG A 319 3.18 1.69 -4.44
N PRO A 320 2.96 2.34 -3.30
CA PRO A 320 1.68 2.23 -2.61
C PRO A 320 0.54 2.94 -3.36
N LYS A 321 -0.68 2.62 -2.92
CA LYS A 321 -1.94 3.26 -3.32
C LYS A 321 -2.69 3.69 -2.07
N TRP A 322 -3.78 4.44 -2.26
CA TRP A 322 -4.42 5.11 -1.14
C TRP A 322 -5.94 5.13 -1.23
N ALA A 323 -6.54 5.23 -0.06
CA ALA A 323 -7.94 5.58 0.14
C ALA A 323 -8.02 6.83 1.02
N ALA A 324 -9.05 7.66 0.82
CA ALA A 324 -9.22 8.91 1.56
C ALA A 324 -10.70 9.21 1.83
N ILE A 325 -10.95 10.00 2.88
CA ILE A 325 -12.25 10.64 3.12
C ILE A 325 -12.04 12.14 2.85
N PRO A 326 -12.47 12.66 1.69
CA PRO A 326 -12.12 14.02 1.28
C PRO A 326 -12.53 15.11 2.27
N ALA A 327 -13.66 14.94 2.96
CA ALA A 327 -14.14 15.86 3.98
C ALA A 327 -13.25 15.93 5.24
N ARG A 328 -12.33 14.98 5.43
CA ARG A 328 -11.37 14.95 6.54
C ARG A 328 -9.97 15.43 6.12
N LEU A 329 -9.73 15.70 4.84
CA LEU A 329 -8.45 16.22 4.35
C LEU A 329 -8.40 17.74 4.51
N ASP A 330 -7.31 18.25 5.07
CA ASP A 330 -6.99 19.68 5.09
C ASP A 330 -7.03 20.28 3.69
N ASP A 331 -7.53 21.53 3.52
CA ASP A 331 -7.65 22.15 2.18
C ASP A 331 -6.32 22.16 1.40
N ASP A 332 -5.21 22.25 2.12
CA ASP A 332 -3.86 22.25 1.56
C ASP A 332 -3.31 20.84 1.25
N ALA A 333 -4.00 19.74 1.57
CA ALA A 333 -3.55 18.38 1.28
C ALA A 333 -3.35 18.16 -0.23
N GLY A 334 -2.25 17.53 -0.64
CA GLY A 334 -1.96 17.25 -2.05
C GLY A 334 -2.27 15.79 -2.41
N LEU A 335 -3.04 15.54 -3.47
CA LEU A 335 -3.21 14.18 -3.98
C LEU A 335 -2.15 13.86 -5.04
N ALA A 336 -1.34 12.84 -4.79
CA ALA A 336 -0.38 12.28 -5.73
C ALA A 336 -0.76 10.83 -6.07
N VAL A 337 -0.16 10.27 -7.13
CA VAL A 337 -0.49 8.92 -7.61
C VAL A 337 -0.25 7.83 -6.55
N HIS A 338 0.76 8.01 -5.70
CA HIS A 338 1.17 7.02 -4.70
C HIS A 338 1.18 7.57 -3.26
N ALA A 339 0.69 8.78 -3.05
CA ALA A 339 0.74 9.42 -1.74
C ALA A 339 -0.34 10.50 -1.60
N ILE A 340 -0.69 10.77 -0.35
CA ILE A 340 -1.35 12.02 0.04
C ILE A 340 -0.28 12.85 0.75
N LEU A 341 -0.08 14.08 0.31
CA LEU A 341 0.96 14.98 0.79
C LEU A 341 0.33 15.97 1.79
N GLY A 342 0.94 16.15 2.96
CA GLY A 342 0.47 17.09 3.97
C GLY A 342 0.53 16.54 5.40
N PRO A 343 0.17 17.31 6.42
CA PRO A 343 0.16 16.85 7.82
C PRO A 343 -0.77 15.63 8.03
N ASP A 344 -1.79 15.50 7.20
CA ASP A 344 -2.70 14.35 7.13
C ASP A 344 -2.07 13.09 6.52
N SER A 345 -0.83 13.16 6.02
CA SER A 345 -0.09 12.03 5.46
C SER A 345 0.44 11.07 6.53
N ARG A 346 -0.16 11.03 7.72
CA ARG A 346 0.22 10.10 8.80
C ARG A 346 -0.17 8.68 8.42
N VAL A 347 0.58 8.12 7.48
CA VAL A 347 0.73 6.69 7.30
C VAL A 347 1.51 6.22 8.50
N ASP A 348 0.89 5.41 9.35
CA ASP A 348 1.65 4.65 10.34
C ASP A 348 2.57 3.67 9.58
N PRO A 349 3.91 3.88 9.58
CA PRO A 349 4.83 3.03 8.83
C PRO A 349 4.78 1.57 9.29
N ASP A 350 4.32 1.32 10.52
CA ASP A 350 4.23 0.00 11.14
C ASP A 350 2.96 -0.76 10.73
N GLN A 351 1.93 -0.08 10.20
CA GLN A 351 0.74 -0.72 9.63
C GLN A 351 0.94 -1.23 8.20
N VAL A 352 1.97 -0.75 7.50
CA VAL A 352 2.16 -0.96 6.06
C VAL A 352 2.74 -2.36 5.71
N TRP A 353 3.17 -3.15 6.70
CA TRP A 353 3.95 -4.38 6.48
C TRP A 353 3.45 -5.61 7.25
N SER A 354 2.27 -5.57 7.87
CA SER A 354 1.76 -6.72 8.61
C SER A 354 0.94 -7.63 7.69
N ILE A 355 1.55 -8.73 7.21
CA ILE A 355 0.80 -9.79 6.52
C ILE A 355 -0.08 -10.53 7.53
N GLY A 356 -1.35 -10.76 7.21
CA GLY A 356 -2.32 -11.41 8.09
C GLY A 356 -3.77 -11.22 7.65
N GLU A 357 -4.70 -11.84 8.39
CA GLU A 357 -6.14 -11.80 8.16
C GLU A 357 -6.72 -10.38 8.16
N ASP A 358 -6.05 -9.42 8.79
CA ASP A 358 -6.50 -8.02 8.81
C ASP A 358 -5.81 -7.10 7.82
N MET A 359 -5.00 -7.65 6.91
CA MET A 359 -4.26 -6.83 5.98
C MET A 359 -5.14 -6.31 4.84
N VAL A 360 -4.81 -5.10 4.39
CA VAL A 360 -5.22 -4.52 3.11
C VAL A 360 -3.98 -4.36 2.25
N HIS A 361 -3.99 -4.97 1.07
CA HIS A 361 -3.00 -4.74 0.01
C HIS A 361 -3.69 -4.62 -1.34
N PHE A 362 -2.92 -4.40 -2.40
CA PHE A 362 -3.42 -4.56 -3.76
C PHE A 362 -2.58 -5.53 -4.58
N ARG A 363 -3.19 -6.13 -5.60
CA ARG A 363 -2.54 -6.94 -6.62
C ARG A 363 -2.36 -6.08 -7.85
N HIS A 364 -1.11 -5.85 -8.24
CA HIS A 364 -0.75 -5.12 -9.44
C HIS A 364 -0.59 -6.14 -10.58
N LEU A 365 -1.56 -6.18 -11.48
CA LEU A 365 -1.67 -7.18 -12.53
C LEU A 365 -0.78 -6.76 -13.70
N ARG A 366 0.41 -7.34 -13.80
CA ARG A 366 1.49 -6.85 -14.66
C ARG A 366 1.08 -6.78 -16.14
N GLN A 367 0.35 -7.79 -16.62
CA GLN A 367 -0.06 -7.93 -18.03
C GLN A 367 -1.37 -7.23 -18.39
N ILE A 368 -2.14 -6.72 -17.42
CA ILE A 368 -3.25 -5.80 -17.65
C ILE A 368 -2.65 -4.42 -17.94
N ASN A 369 -1.91 -4.25 -19.04
CA ASN A 369 -1.20 -3.01 -19.32
C ASN A 369 -1.14 -2.73 -20.83
N SER A 370 -1.71 -1.61 -21.26
CA SER A 370 -1.73 -1.21 -22.68
C SER A 370 -0.35 -0.82 -23.24
N GLY A 371 0.66 -0.62 -22.38
CA GLY A 371 2.00 -0.18 -22.76
C GLY A 371 2.16 1.34 -22.86
N TRP A 372 1.12 2.12 -22.54
CA TRP A 372 1.12 3.58 -22.75
C TRP A 372 2.22 4.35 -22.00
N LYS A 373 2.72 3.78 -20.88
CA LYS A 373 3.89 4.31 -20.13
C LYS A 373 5.13 3.45 -20.30
N THR A 374 5.00 2.15 -20.08
CA THR A 374 6.07 1.16 -20.18
C THR A 374 5.51 -0.15 -20.71
N GLU A 375 6.22 -0.77 -21.66
CA GLU A 375 5.86 -2.09 -22.17
C GLU A 375 6.23 -3.18 -21.17
N ARG A 376 5.26 -3.59 -20.36
CA ARG A 376 5.45 -4.62 -19.32
C ARG A 376 4.47 -5.78 -19.42
N TRP A 377 3.70 -5.84 -20.51
CA TRP A 377 2.64 -6.81 -20.70
C TRP A 377 3.11 -8.17 -21.24
N LYS A 378 4.35 -8.26 -21.73
CA LYS A 378 4.95 -9.54 -22.13
C LYS A 378 5.28 -10.35 -20.87
N SER A 379 5.06 -11.66 -20.94
CA SER A 379 5.44 -12.57 -19.85
C SER A 379 6.00 -13.87 -20.38
N GLU A 380 6.90 -14.43 -19.59
CA GLU A 380 7.47 -15.75 -19.83
C GLU A 380 6.47 -16.84 -19.42
N ALA A 381 6.80 -18.08 -19.77
CA ALA A 381 6.10 -19.23 -19.22
C ALA A 381 6.21 -19.26 -17.70
N TYR A 382 5.33 -20.02 -17.06
CA TYR A 382 5.42 -20.25 -15.63
C TYR A 382 6.77 -20.86 -15.24
N ASP A 383 7.26 -20.38 -14.10
CA ASP A 383 8.47 -20.85 -13.45
C ASP A 383 8.18 -21.03 -11.96
N ALA A 384 8.26 -22.27 -11.46
CA ALA A 384 8.00 -22.61 -10.08
C ALA A 384 9.02 -22.02 -9.09
N ALA A 385 10.22 -21.65 -9.55
CA ALA A 385 11.21 -20.96 -8.74
C ALA A 385 10.85 -19.47 -8.53
N ARG A 386 10.19 -18.85 -9.51
CA ARG A 386 9.79 -17.43 -9.48
C ARG A 386 8.36 -17.21 -9.01
N HIS A 387 7.45 -18.11 -9.32
CA HIS A 387 6.01 -17.92 -9.16
C HIS A 387 5.41 -18.79 -8.05
N HIS A 388 4.34 -18.28 -7.45
CA HIS A 388 3.42 -19.03 -6.61
C HIS A 388 1.98 -18.79 -7.05
N PHE A 389 1.08 -19.71 -6.74
CA PHE A 389 -0.34 -19.52 -6.99
C PHE A 389 -0.96 -18.59 -5.93
N ALA A 390 -1.54 -17.47 -6.35
CA ALA A 390 -2.11 -16.45 -5.47
C ALA A 390 -3.54 -16.83 -5.04
N VAL A 391 -3.67 -17.73 -4.07
CA VAL A 391 -4.97 -18.24 -3.58
C VAL A 391 -5.87 -17.14 -3.05
N ASP A 392 -5.28 -16.14 -2.39
CA ASP A 392 -6.04 -15.00 -1.86
C ASP A 392 -6.78 -14.23 -2.96
N LEU A 393 -6.18 -14.13 -4.14
CA LEU A 393 -6.79 -13.50 -5.30
C LEU A 393 -7.80 -14.43 -5.99
N ALA A 394 -7.48 -15.71 -6.10
CA ALA A 394 -8.38 -16.71 -6.69
C ALA A 394 -9.69 -16.82 -5.90
N ASP A 395 -9.63 -16.88 -4.56
CA ASP A 395 -10.80 -16.94 -3.70
C ASP A 395 -11.70 -15.70 -3.88
N ARG A 396 -11.08 -14.52 -4.06
CA ARG A 396 -11.82 -13.28 -4.35
C ARG A 396 -12.46 -13.30 -5.72
N PHE A 397 -11.77 -13.80 -6.75
CA PHE A 397 -12.34 -13.94 -8.09
C PHE A 397 -13.53 -14.89 -8.12
N ASP A 398 -13.43 -16.02 -7.43
CA ASP A 398 -14.54 -16.97 -7.32
C ASP A 398 -15.75 -16.35 -6.60
N ALA A 399 -15.52 -15.52 -5.58
CA ALA A 399 -16.59 -14.80 -4.88
C ALA A 399 -17.25 -13.71 -5.75
N VAL A 400 -16.50 -13.08 -6.67
CA VAL A 400 -16.99 -11.99 -7.53
C VAL A 400 -17.69 -12.51 -8.77
N TRP A 401 -17.07 -13.48 -9.47
CA TRP A 401 -17.49 -13.93 -10.79
C TRP A 401 -18.02 -15.37 -10.81
N GLY A 402 -18.02 -16.06 -9.67
CA GLY A 402 -18.56 -17.41 -9.48
C GLY A 402 -17.48 -18.47 -9.29
N ALA A 403 -17.80 -19.54 -8.56
CA ALA A 403 -16.86 -20.59 -8.11
C ALA A 403 -16.08 -21.31 -9.23
N ASP A 404 -16.55 -21.22 -10.47
CA ASP A 404 -15.91 -21.87 -11.62
C ASP A 404 -14.92 -20.96 -12.35
N THR A 405 -14.88 -19.68 -11.98
CA THR A 405 -14.05 -18.67 -12.64
C THR A 405 -12.58 -19.06 -12.64
N THR A 406 -12.09 -19.56 -11.51
CA THR A 406 -10.68 -19.95 -11.37
C THR A 406 -10.48 -21.46 -11.38
N ARG A 407 -11.52 -22.28 -11.61
CA ARG A 407 -11.46 -23.75 -11.52
C ARG A 407 -10.40 -24.33 -12.46
N ALA A 408 -10.40 -23.94 -13.73
CA ALA A 408 -9.43 -24.43 -14.72
C ALA A 408 -8.00 -24.03 -14.36
N ALA A 409 -7.80 -22.80 -13.89
CA ALA A 409 -6.51 -22.37 -13.37
C ALA A 409 -6.11 -23.24 -12.17
N ARG A 410 -6.96 -23.35 -11.14
CA ARG A 410 -6.69 -24.16 -9.95
C ARG A 410 -6.33 -25.61 -10.31
N GLN A 411 -7.00 -26.22 -11.28
CA GLN A 411 -6.67 -27.58 -11.75
C GLN A 411 -5.28 -27.62 -12.40
N LEU A 412 -4.98 -26.69 -13.33
CA LEU A 412 -3.66 -26.57 -13.95
C LEU A 412 -2.54 -26.32 -12.92
N TRP A 413 -2.84 -25.62 -11.83
CA TRP A 413 -1.87 -25.23 -10.80
C TRP A 413 -1.79 -26.20 -9.60
N GLN A 414 -2.75 -27.10 -9.44
CA GLN A 414 -2.72 -28.19 -8.46
C GLN A 414 -1.90 -29.40 -8.97
N GLU A 415 -1.68 -29.52 -10.28
CA GLU A 415 -1.03 -30.69 -10.89
C GLU A 415 0.51 -30.70 -11.00
N PRO A 416 1.30 -29.61 -10.80
CA PRO A 416 2.69 -29.81 -10.44
C PRO A 416 2.73 -30.12 -8.94
N ALA A 417 3.03 -31.38 -8.60
CA ALA A 417 3.15 -31.95 -7.25
C ALA A 417 4.25 -31.31 -6.36
N GLY A 418 4.38 -29.99 -6.39
CA GLY A 418 5.41 -29.22 -5.70
C GLY A 418 5.34 -27.70 -5.88
N ALA A 419 4.32 -27.14 -6.56
CA ALA A 419 4.15 -25.69 -6.64
C ALA A 419 3.68 -25.13 -5.28
N PRO A 420 4.45 -24.27 -4.60
CA PRO A 420 4.06 -23.75 -3.30
C PRO A 420 2.87 -22.82 -3.41
N VAL A 421 1.82 -23.22 -2.74
CA VAL A 421 0.62 -22.42 -2.55
C VAL A 421 0.93 -21.41 -1.47
N HIS A 422 1.00 -20.13 -1.83
CA HIS A 422 1.19 -19.05 -0.87
C HIS A 422 -0.10 -18.24 -0.73
N ARG A 423 -0.46 -18.00 0.52
CA ARG A 423 -1.62 -17.20 0.89
C ARG A 423 -1.12 -15.92 1.55
N ILE A 424 -1.27 -14.80 0.86
CA ILE A 424 -0.91 -13.48 1.44
C ILE A 424 -2.01 -13.03 2.41
N ILE A 425 -3.26 -13.39 2.15
CA ILE A 425 -4.41 -13.17 3.03
C ILE A 425 -5.13 -14.49 3.28
N GLY A 426 -5.17 -14.92 4.54
CA GLY A 426 -5.95 -16.05 5.00
C GLY A 426 -5.57 -16.42 6.44
N PRO A 427 -6.30 -17.35 7.06
CA PRO A 427 -6.12 -17.62 8.46
C PRO A 427 -4.72 -18.12 8.77
N PHE A 428 -3.98 -17.32 9.54
CA PHE A 428 -2.70 -17.74 10.07
C PHE A 428 -3.02 -18.62 11.28
N SER A 429 -3.27 -19.90 11.02
CA SER A 429 -3.54 -20.90 12.07
C SER A 429 -2.34 -21.83 12.19
N PRO A 430 -1.23 -21.39 12.82
CA PRO A 430 -0.06 -22.23 12.97
C PRO A 430 -0.36 -23.41 13.89
N ARG A 431 0.20 -24.58 13.56
CA ARG A 431 0.10 -25.79 14.38
C ARG A 431 1.47 -26.14 14.95
N PHE A 432 1.84 -25.50 16.06
CA PHE A 432 3.11 -25.80 16.70
C PHE A 432 2.99 -27.06 17.56
N ASP A 433 4.03 -27.88 17.54
CA ASP A 433 4.19 -29.05 18.42
C ASP A 433 4.67 -28.62 19.82
N PHE A 434 5.38 -27.49 19.90
CA PHE A 434 5.80 -26.83 21.14
C PHE A 434 6.11 -25.34 20.89
N VAL A 435 6.35 -24.57 21.95
CA VAL A 435 6.69 -23.14 21.85
C VAL A 435 7.95 -22.81 22.64
N LEU A 436 8.79 -21.91 22.09
CA LEU A 436 9.84 -21.23 22.85
C LEU A 436 9.28 -19.89 23.36
N LEU A 437 9.03 -19.78 24.66
CA LEU A 437 8.45 -18.60 25.30
C LEU A 437 9.55 -17.79 25.99
N CYS A 438 9.71 -16.52 25.63
CA CYS A 438 10.73 -15.65 26.24
C CYS A 438 10.43 -14.15 26.07
N LEU A 439 11.23 -13.29 26.70
CA LEU A 439 11.22 -11.86 26.36
C LEU A 439 11.96 -11.62 25.05
N GLN A 440 11.65 -10.48 24.45
CA GLN A 440 12.46 -9.96 23.37
C GLN A 440 13.90 -9.75 23.86
N ARG A 441 14.88 -10.28 23.12
CA ARG A 441 16.32 -10.26 23.46
C ARG A 441 16.76 -11.16 24.63
N SER A 442 15.97 -12.16 25.00
CA SER A 442 16.40 -13.22 25.94
C SER A 442 17.18 -14.38 25.29
N GLY A 443 17.47 -14.32 23.99
CA GLY A 443 18.15 -15.42 23.28
C GLY A 443 17.24 -16.27 22.39
N SER A 444 15.99 -15.83 22.15
CA SER A 444 15.01 -16.45 21.22
C SER A 444 15.64 -17.00 19.94
N HIS A 445 16.40 -16.15 19.25
CA HIS A 445 16.98 -16.46 17.96
C HIS A 445 18.17 -17.41 18.06
N MET A 446 18.93 -17.34 19.15
CA MET A 446 20.10 -18.20 19.40
C MET A 446 19.61 -19.63 19.65
N LEU A 447 18.78 -19.83 20.69
CA LEU A 447 18.24 -21.13 21.04
C LEU A 447 17.35 -21.68 19.92
N GLY A 448 16.50 -20.83 19.32
CA GLY A 448 15.65 -21.23 18.20
C GLY A 448 16.44 -21.75 17.00
N SER A 449 17.52 -21.05 16.60
CA SER A 449 18.35 -21.49 15.47
C SER A 449 19.15 -22.76 15.80
N ALA A 450 19.64 -22.88 17.04
CA ALA A 450 20.37 -24.06 17.49
C ALA A 450 19.45 -25.30 17.49
N LEU A 451 18.24 -25.20 18.05
CA LEU A 451 17.24 -26.26 18.00
C LEU A 451 16.79 -26.58 16.57
N GLY A 452 16.65 -25.57 15.70
CA GLY A 452 16.31 -25.78 14.29
C GLY A 452 17.33 -26.59 13.48
N ARG A 453 18.55 -26.79 14.01
CA ARG A 453 19.57 -27.67 13.40
C ARG A 453 19.42 -29.13 13.82
N HIS A 454 18.64 -29.42 14.86
CA HIS A 454 18.34 -30.79 15.25
C HIS A 454 17.55 -31.50 14.13
N PRO A 455 17.91 -32.72 13.70
CA PRO A 455 17.28 -33.39 12.55
C PRO A 455 15.76 -33.53 12.65
N ARG A 456 15.24 -33.70 13.88
CA ARG A 456 13.81 -33.88 14.19
C ARG A 456 13.05 -32.60 14.54
N VAL A 457 13.66 -31.42 14.46
CA VAL A 457 13.05 -30.15 14.88
C VAL A 457 13.08 -29.15 13.74
N ALA A 458 12.03 -28.34 13.61
CA ALA A 458 11.89 -27.27 12.62
C ALA A 458 11.57 -25.94 13.32
N PHE A 459 12.49 -25.00 13.23
CA PHE A 459 12.31 -23.64 13.75
C PHE A 459 11.74 -22.72 12.66
N HIS A 460 10.58 -22.12 12.92
CA HIS A 460 9.90 -21.22 11.98
C HIS A 460 10.24 -19.73 12.18
N GLY A 461 11.06 -19.42 13.19
CA GLY A 461 11.43 -18.06 13.58
C GLY A 461 10.64 -17.53 14.78
N GLU A 462 10.74 -16.23 15.01
CA GLU A 462 9.92 -15.54 16.00
C GLU A 462 8.48 -15.38 15.49
N PHE A 463 7.51 -15.50 16.39
CA PHE A 463 6.08 -15.53 16.10
C PHE A 463 5.61 -14.25 15.41
N GLY A 464 5.96 -13.06 15.92
CA GLY A 464 5.61 -11.80 15.28
C GLY A 464 6.06 -11.71 13.81
N PRO A 465 7.35 -11.92 13.48
CA PRO A 465 7.81 -12.03 12.10
C PRO A 465 7.16 -13.14 11.28
N LEU A 466 6.86 -14.30 11.88
CA LEU A 466 6.20 -15.42 11.20
C LEU A 466 4.74 -15.07 10.83
N ARG A 467 3.98 -14.52 11.77
CA ARG A 467 2.63 -13.98 11.56
C ARG A 467 2.64 -12.92 10.48
N ARG A 468 3.52 -11.92 10.59
CA ARG A 468 3.72 -10.85 9.59
C ARG A 468 4.16 -11.34 8.21
N ARG A 469 4.51 -12.62 8.05
CA ARG A 469 4.79 -13.24 6.75
C ARG A 469 3.57 -13.96 6.18
N GLY A 470 2.55 -14.25 6.99
CA GLY A 470 1.39 -15.07 6.61
C GLY A 470 1.75 -16.48 6.17
N ALA A 471 3.00 -16.91 6.38
CA ALA A 471 3.56 -18.13 5.83
C ALA A 471 3.95 -19.05 6.98
N TYR A 472 3.19 -20.13 7.14
CA TYR A 472 3.52 -21.25 8.00
C TYR A 472 3.27 -22.53 7.22
N VAL A 473 4.32 -23.32 7.00
CA VAL A 473 4.23 -24.64 6.39
C VAL A 473 4.90 -25.61 7.36
N PRO A 474 4.16 -26.51 8.02
CA PRO A 474 4.76 -27.50 8.89
C PRO A 474 5.72 -28.37 8.09
N VAL A 475 6.87 -28.70 8.66
CA VAL A 475 7.82 -29.64 8.06
C VAL A 475 7.39 -31.06 8.47
N PRO A 476 6.95 -31.92 7.52
CA PRO A 476 6.51 -33.26 7.86
C PRO A 476 7.61 -34.06 8.57
N GLY A 477 7.23 -34.84 9.58
CA GLY A 477 8.15 -35.70 10.34
C GLY A 477 9.06 -34.96 11.33
N LYS A 478 8.89 -33.64 11.51
CA LYS A 478 9.62 -32.84 12.51
C LYS A 478 8.69 -32.21 13.52
N LEU A 479 9.22 -31.89 14.70
CA LEU A 479 8.58 -31.04 15.70
C LEU A 479 8.72 -29.57 15.29
N ASN A 480 7.61 -28.91 15.01
CA ASN A 480 7.50 -27.55 14.52
C ASN A 480 7.30 -26.58 15.68
N PHE A 481 8.11 -25.53 15.76
CA PHE A 481 7.93 -24.50 16.78
C PHE A 481 8.28 -23.10 16.30
N ALA A 482 7.79 -22.11 17.05
CA ALA A 482 8.17 -20.72 16.93
C ALA A 482 8.56 -20.15 18.30
N ALA A 483 9.33 -19.06 18.27
CA ALA A 483 9.62 -18.28 19.46
C ALA A 483 8.51 -17.24 19.68
N VAL A 484 7.70 -17.40 20.71
CA VAL A 484 6.62 -16.47 21.08
C VAL A 484 7.13 -15.51 22.14
N MET A 485 7.07 -14.22 21.86
CA MET A 485 7.43 -13.22 22.87
C MET A 485 6.29 -13.08 23.88
N TYR A 486 6.63 -12.67 25.10
CA TYR A 486 5.65 -12.44 26.17
C TYR A 486 4.47 -11.54 25.75
N ASN A 487 4.77 -10.42 25.09
CA ASN A 487 3.79 -9.48 24.57
C ASN A 487 3.03 -9.99 23.31
N GLN A 488 3.27 -11.22 22.87
CA GLN A 488 2.61 -11.86 21.73
C GLN A 488 1.71 -13.04 22.15
N THR A 489 1.59 -13.34 23.43
CA THR A 489 0.86 -14.52 23.93
C THR A 489 -0.65 -14.44 23.68
N GLU A 490 -1.28 -13.29 23.95
CA GLU A 490 -2.71 -13.05 23.65
C GLU A 490 -2.98 -13.17 22.14
N GLU A 491 -2.09 -12.62 21.32
CA GLU A 491 -2.16 -12.70 19.86
C GLU A 491 -1.99 -14.14 19.34
N ALA A 492 -1.08 -14.91 19.93
CA ALA A 492 -0.89 -16.31 19.60
C ALA A 492 -2.12 -17.16 19.96
N ALA A 493 -2.71 -16.92 21.13
CA ALA A 493 -3.93 -17.59 21.57
C ALA A 493 -5.11 -17.29 20.63
N ALA A 494 -5.27 -16.03 20.20
CA ALA A 494 -6.30 -15.63 19.23
C ALA A 494 -6.16 -16.34 17.87
N LEU A 495 -4.95 -16.77 17.52
CA LEU A 495 -4.62 -17.49 16.30
C LEU A 495 -4.62 -19.03 16.48
N GLY A 496 -5.15 -19.52 17.61
CA GLY A 496 -5.31 -20.95 17.89
C GLY A 496 -4.09 -21.63 18.48
N VAL A 497 -3.06 -20.89 18.93
CA VAL A 497 -1.94 -21.46 19.68
C VAL A 497 -2.33 -21.58 21.15
N ASP A 498 -2.75 -22.78 21.55
CA ASP A 498 -3.10 -23.06 22.94
C ASP A 498 -1.84 -23.28 23.80
N LEU A 499 -1.35 -22.20 24.39
CA LEU A 499 -0.20 -22.23 25.30
C LEU A 499 -0.47 -23.03 26.59
N SER A 500 -1.71 -23.35 26.93
CA SER A 500 -2.01 -24.17 28.12
C SER A 500 -1.82 -25.67 27.87
N ALA A 501 -1.93 -26.09 26.60
CA ALA A 501 -1.83 -27.50 26.20
C ALA A 501 -0.48 -27.89 25.58
N LEU A 502 0.26 -26.92 25.03
CA LEU A 502 1.54 -27.17 24.37
C LEU A 502 2.71 -27.32 25.36
N PRO A 503 3.72 -28.14 25.05
CA PRO A 503 5.02 -28.04 25.72
C PRO A 503 5.62 -26.65 25.52
N ILE A 504 6.17 -26.07 26.60
CA ILE A 504 6.84 -24.77 26.57
C ILE A 504 8.28 -24.92 27.03
N ILE A 505 9.21 -24.45 26.20
CA ILE A 505 10.56 -24.12 26.65
C ILE A 505 10.53 -22.65 27.04
N HIS A 506 10.70 -22.38 28.33
CA HIS A 506 10.64 -21.05 28.92
C HIS A 506 12.07 -20.52 29.12
N LEU A 507 12.52 -19.65 28.22
CA LEU A 507 13.88 -19.09 28.26
C LEU A 507 13.88 -17.77 29.05
N VAL A 508 14.52 -17.80 30.22
CA VAL A 508 14.68 -16.64 31.10
C VAL A 508 16.08 -16.05 30.94
N ARG A 509 16.19 -14.74 31.17
CA ARG A 509 17.46 -14.01 31.15
C ARG A 509 17.37 -12.89 32.16
N ASP A 510 18.49 -12.56 32.79
CA ASP A 510 18.60 -11.39 33.67
C ASP A 510 17.93 -10.15 33.05
N LEU A 511 17.04 -9.53 33.82
CA LEU A 511 16.18 -8.44 33.35
C LEU A 511 16.98 -7.23 32.92
N ARG A 512 18.06 -6.93 33.66
CA ARG A 512 18.96 -5.83 33.32
C ARG A 512 19.67 -6.11 32.01
N ALA A 513 20.14 -7.34 31.79
CA ALA A 513 20.74 -7.76 30.52
C ALA A 513 19.75 -7.70 29.34
N VAL A 514 18.47 -8.02 29.56
CA VAL A 514 17.41 -7.87 28.57
C VAL A 514 17.15 -6.39 28.26
N ALA A 515 17.05 -5.53 29.27
CA ALA A 515 16.86 -4.09 29.11
C ALA A 515 18.00 -3.46 28.30
N VAL A 516 19.26 -3.74 28.68
CA VAL A 516 20.45 -3.27 27.97
C VAL A 516 20.44 -3.73 26.51
N SER A 517 20.11 -5.00 26.26
CA SER A 517 20.05 -5.55 24.90
C SER A 517 18.97 -4.89 24.04
N ASN A 518 17.81 -4.56 24.62
CA ASN A 518 16.73 -3.89 23.92
C ASN A 518 17.07 -2.43 23.61
N LEU A 519 17.64 -1.69 24.56
CA LEU A 519 18.07 -0.30 24.37
C LEU A 519 19.16 -0.19 23.30
N ARG A 520 20.17 -1.07 23.32
CA ARG A 520 21.18 -1.18 22.24
C ARG A 520 20.53 -1.42 20.88
N SER A 521 19.56 -2.32 20.82
CA SER A 521 18.83 -2.61 19.59
C SER A 521 17.99 -1.43 19.10
N ALA A 522 17.41 -0.64 20.00
CA ALA A 522 16.63 0.54 19.63
C ALA A 522 17.55 1.62 19.04
N LEU A 523 18.67 1.90 19.69
CA LEU A 523 19.69 2.84 19.22
C LEU A 523 20.21 2.45 17.83
N SER A 524 20.62 1.19 17.67
CA SER A 524 21.14 0.69 16.40
C SER A 524 20.14 0.81 15.24
N ARG A 525 18.83 0.61 15.49
CA ARG A 525 17.78 0.81 14.49
C ARG A 525 17.59 2.28 14.12
N ARG A 526 17.69 3.18 15.11
CA ARG A 526 17.58 4.63 14.92
C ARG A 526 18.74 5.17 14.07
N GLU A 527 19.96 4.70 14.32
CA GLU A 527 21.16 5.21 13.65
C GLU A 527 21.40 4.59 12.28
N LEU A 528 21.13 3.29 12.09
CA LEU A 528 21.53 2.56 10.87
C LEU A 528 20.38 2.29 9.89
N GLY A 529 19.12 2.51 10.30
CA GLY A 529 17.94 2.31 9.45
C GLY A 529 17.96 0.94 8.72
N ARG A 530 17.96 0.97 7.38
CA ARG A 530 17.94 -0.25 6.53
C ARG A 530 19.26 -1.05 6.55
N ALA A 531 20.39 -0.45 6.93
CA ALA A 531 21.69 -1.12 7.00
C ALA A 531 21.83 -2.07 8.20
N HIS A 532 20.95 -1.94 9.20
CA HIS A 532 20.95 -2.74 10.43
C HIS A 532 20.97 -4.27 10.19
N ARG A 533 20.34 -4.77 9.10
CA ARG A 533 20.32 -6.22 8.79
C ARG A 533 21.59 -6.74 8.12
N ALA A 534 22.27 -5.92 7.33
CA ALA A 534 23.53 -6.29 6.68
C ALA A 534 24.68 -6.38 7.70
N HIS A 535 24.63 -5.56 8.75
CA HIS A 535 25.66 -5.49 9.80
C HIS A 535 25.83 -6.76 10.65
N PHE A 536 24.77 -7.55 10.89
CA PHE A 536 24.90 -8.80 11.64
C PHE A 536 25.61 -9.93 10.87
N ARG A 537 26.01 -9.69 9.61
CA ARG A 537 26.69 -10.67 8.76
C ARG A 537 28.21 -10.45 8.67
N ASP A 538 28.72 -9.34 9.21
CA ASP A 538 30.17 -9.05 9.24
C ASP A 538 30.68 -9.00 10.70
N PRO A 539 31.31 -10.07 11.19
CA PRO A 539 31.88 -10.12 12.54
C PRO A 539 33.02 -9.12 12.79
N GLY A 540 33.66 -8.58 11.73
CA GLY A 540 34.74 -7.60 11.85
C GLY A 540 34.24 -6.17 12.08
N ALA A 541 32.95 -5.91 11.80
CA ALA A 541 32.32 -4.60 11.88
C ALA A 541 31.58 -4.37 13.21
N ILE A 542 32.02 -4.94 14.34
CA ILE A 542 31.38 -4.74 15.65
C ILE A 542 31.52 -3.26 16.05
N PRO A 543 30.46 -2.42 15.99
CA PRO A 543 30.59 -0.99 16.23
C PRO A 543 30.73 -0.69 17.74
N ALA A 544 31.12 0.55 18.07
CA ALA A 544 31.06 1.11 19.43
C ALA A 544 29.69 0.90 20.14
N GLN A 545 28.61 0.65 19.38
CA GLN A 545 27.27 0.30 19.86
C GLN A 545 27.20 -1.01 20.68
N MET A 546 28.05 -2.02 20.44
CA MET A 546 28.10 -3.20 21.32
C MET A 546 28.80 -2.90 22.66
N LYS A 547 29.61 -1.84 22.70
CA LYS A 547 30.23 -1.30 23.92
C LYS A 547 29.37 -0.24 24.61
N TYR A 548 28.31 0.25 23.97
CA TYR A 548 27.37 1.22 24.55
C TYR A 548 26.70 0.62 25.78
N MET A 549 26.87 1.25 26.94
CA MET A 549 26.08 0.95 28.13
C MET A 549 25.01 2.04 28.26
N PRO A 550 23.71 1.70 28.18
CA PRO A 550 22.67 2.69 28.43
C PRO A 550 22.79 3.26 29.86
N PRO A 551 22.39 4.53 30.06
CA PRO A 551 22.26 5.10 31.40
C PRO A 551 21.37 4.24 32.33
N GLU A 552 21.69 4.19 33.62
CA GLU A 552 21.00 3.30 34.57
C GLU A 552 19.55 3.70 34.84
N ASP A 553 19.21 4.99 34.71
CA ASP A 553 17.84 5.49 34.69
C ASP A 553 17.05 4.97 33.47
N GLU A 554 17.63 4.95 32.27
CA GLU A 554 16.96 4.36 31.09
C GLU A 554 16.70 2.85 31.24
N ILE A 555 17.65 2.13 31.87
CA ILE A 555 17.52 0.70 32.19
C ILE A 555 16.36 0.50 33.17
N ARG A 556 16.34 1.24 34.29
CA ARG A 556 15.27 1.17 35.29
C ARG A 556 13.91 1.52 34.71
N ASP A 557 13.83 2.56 33.90
CA ASP A 557 12.63 2.99 33.21
C ASP A 557 12.10 1.92 32.24
N TRP A 558 13.00 1.28 31.48
CA TRP A 558 12.62 0.17 30.61
C TRP A 558 12.06 -0.99 31.43
N MET A 559 12.72 -1.37 32.53
CA MET A 559 12.27 -2.45 33.40
C MET A 559 10.90 -2.14 34.03
N ALA A 560 10.69 -0.92 34.52
CA ALA A 560 9.43 -0.48 35.11
C ALA A 560 8.27 -0.57 34.10
N ARG A 561 8.49 -0.12 32.85
CA ARG A 561 7.48 -0.20 31.78
C ARG A 561 7.07 -1.63 31.42
N HIS A 562 8.00 -2.59 31.52
CA HIS A 562 7.76 -3.97 31.13
C HIS A 562 7.48 -4.89 32.33
N ALA A 563 7.47 -4.38 33.56
CA ALA A 563 7.14 -5.15 34.77
C ALA A 563 5.76 -5.84 34.66
N GLY A 564 4.80 -5.20 33.99
CA GLY A 564 3.48 -5.74 33.72
C GLY A 564 3.48 -6.97 32.79
N ASP A 565 4.43 -7.07 31.86
CA ASP A 565 4.54 -8.23 30.96
C ASP A 565 4.87 -9.51 31.73
N PHE A 566 5.63 -9.40 32.81
CA PHE A 566 5.99 -10.52 33.69
C PHE A 566 4.81 -11.01 34.52
N ALA A 567 4.08 -10.08 35.12
CA ALA A 567 2.93 -10.40 35.96
C ALA A 567 1.84 -11.13 35.15
N ARG A 568 1.68 -10.79 33.87
CA ARG A 568 0.69 -11.44 32.98
C ARG A 568 0.99 -12.90 32.65
N LEU A 569 2.24 -13.35 32.79
CA LEU A 569 2.64 -14.70 32.40
C LEU A 569 2.63 -15.69 33.54
N GLN A 570 2.72 -15.20 34.78
CA GLN A 570 2.76 -16.07 35.95
C GLN A 570 1.55 -17.04 35.99
N PRO A 571 0.31 -16.62 35.66
CA PRO A 571 -0.82 -17.55 35.57
C PRO A 571 -0.69 -18.56 34.41
N LEU A 572 -0.16 -18.14 33.26
CA LEU A 572 0.02 -18.99 32.08
C LEU A 572 1.10 -20.06 32.29
N ILE A 573 2.19 -19.68 32.95
CA ILE A 573 3.30 -20.58 33.30
C ILE A 573 2.87 -21.52 34.44
N GLY A 574 2.19 -20.99 35.46
CA GLY A 574 1.78 -21.77 36.63
C GLY A 574 0.73 -22.86 36.36
N ALA A 575 -0.07 -22.70 35.30
CA ALA A 575 -1.16 -23.64 34.97
C ALA A 575 -0.76 -24.75 33.99
N ASN A 576 0.37 -24.64 33.28
CA ASN A 576 0.78 -25.62 32.29
C ASN A 576 1.76 -26.65 32.92
N PRO A 577 1.42 -27.95 32.94
CA PRO A 577 2.26 -28.98 33.56
C PRO A 577 3.49 -29.37 32.72
N ARG A 578 3.65 -28.83 31.52
CA ARG A 578 4.68 -29.17 30.54
C ARG A 578 5.55 -27.96 30.22
N ILE A 579 6.20 -27.40 31.24
CA ILE A 579 7.16 -26.30 31.07
C ILE A 579 8.56 -26.73 31.49
N LEU A 580 9.54 -26.49 30.62
CA LEU A 580 10.95 -26.53 30.94
C LEU A 580 11.50 -25.11 30.98
N THR A 581 11.80 -24.59 32.17
CA THR A 581 12.48 -23.31 32.34
C THR A 581 13.99 -23.47 32.25
N ILE A 582 14.63 -22.58 31.49
CA ILE A 582 16.08 -22.58 31.26
C ILE A 582 16.58 -21.14 31.37
N ASP A 583 17.60 -20.92 32.19
CA ASP A 583 18.30 -19.64 32.22
C ASP A 583 19.26 -19.51 31.04
N TYR A 584 19.28 -18.35 30.39
CA TYR A 584 20.23 -18.03 29.33
C TYR A 584 21.68 -18.24 29.78
N ALA A 585 22.02 -17.94 31.04
CA ALA A 585 23.35 -18.17 31.60
C ALA A 585 23.70 -19.66 31.69
N GLU A 586 22.72 -20.55 31.95
CA GLU A 586 22.91 -22.00 31.90
C GLU A 586 23.25 -22.46 30.48
N LEU A 587 22.63 -21.86 29.45
CA LEU A 587 22.88 -22.24 28.06
C LEU A 587 24.29 -21.89 27.59
N THR A 588 24.80 -20.73 28.02
CA THR A 588 25.99 -20.11 27.41
C THR A 588 27.24 -20.14 28.29
N GLY A 589 27.09 -20.38 29.59
CA GLY A 589 28.14 -20.09 30.57
C GLY A 589 28.52 -18.60 30.56
N SER A 590 29.78 -18.30 30.91
CA SER A 590 30.33 -16.94 31.04
C SER A 590 31.05 -16.39 29.78
N GLY A 591 31.03 -17.10 28.64
CA GLY A 591 31.93 -16.85 27.50
C GLY A 591 31.29 -16.74 26.10
N ASP A 592 32.14 -16.78 25.06
CA ASP A 592 31.79 -16.67 23.63
C ASP A 592 31.00 -17.91 23.14
N VAL A 593 29.78 -17.69 22.67
CA VAL A 593 28.77 -18.75 22.49
C VAL A 593 28.82 -19.33 21.08
N ARG A 594 29.68 -20.32 20.88
CA ARG A 594 29.70 -21.11 19.63
C ARG A 594 28.80 -22.35 19.69
N GLU A 595 28.50 -22.81 20.90
CA GLU A 595 27.68 -24.00 21.16
C GLU A 595 26.96 -23.86 22.50
N ILE A 596 25.77 -24.46 22.61
CA ILE A 596 25.03 -24.55 23.88
C ILE A 596 25.69 -25.64 24.75
N LEU A 597 25.82 -25.41 26.06
CA LEU A 597 26.41 -26.40 26.96
C LEU A 597 25.68 -27.76 26.89
N PRO A 598 26.40 -28.89 27.04
CA PRO A 598 25.83 -30.24 26.88
C PRO A 598 24.66 -30.54 27.83
N GLU A 599 24.76 -30.15 29.10
CA GLU A 599 23.76 -30.49 30.12
C GLU A 599 22.39 -29.82 29.88
N PRO A 600 22.29 -28.50 29.60
CA PRO A 600 21.06 -27.89 29.14
C PRO A 600 20.52 -28.49 27.84
N THR A 601 21.41 -28.85 26.90
CA THR A 601 21.03 -29.48 25.62
C THR A 601 20.33 -30.82 25.84
N GLU A 602 20.89 -31.68 26.68
CA GLU A 602 20.27 -32.96 27.03
C GLU A 602 18.91 -32.79 27.71
N ARG A 603 18.79 -31.82 28.63
CA ARG A 603 17.51 -31.49 29.29
C ARG A 603 16.44 -31.08 28.27
N ILE A 604 16.81 -30.24 27.30
CA ILE A 604 15.88 -29.83 26.22
C ILE A 604 15.48 -31.01 25.35
N CYS A 605 16.43 -31.80 24.85
CA CYS A 605 16.15 -32.95 24.00
C CYS A 605 15.22 -33.95 24.70
N ARG A 606 15.51 -34.27 25.97
CA ARG A 606 14.68 -35.15 26.79
C ARG A 606 13.27 -34.61 26.97
N PHE A 607 13.13 -33.32 27.25
CA PHE A 607 11.82 -32.67 27.40
C PHE A 607 10.99 -32.71 26.11
N LEU A 608 11.65 -32.58 24.96
CA LEU A 608 11.01 -32.68 23.64
C LEU A 608 10.78 -34.13 23.16
N GLY A 609 11.28 -35.14 23.87
CA GLY A 609 11.19 -36.54 23.46
C GLY A 609 12.01 -36.85 22.19
N VAL A 610 13.15 -36.18 22.03
CA VAL A 610 14.11 -36.43 20.93
C VAL A 610 15.46 -36.86 21.48
N GLU A 611 16.25 -37.54 20.66
CA GLU A 611 17.59 -37.98 21.06
C GLU A 611 18.50 -36.78 21.37
N PRO A 612 19.39 -36.87 22.37
CA PRO A 612 20.39 -35.85 22.60
C PRO A 612 21.28 -35.66 21.36
N ALA A 613 21.46 -34.41 20.94
CA ALA A 613 22.40 -34.06 19.88
C ALA A 613 23.01 -32.68 20.17
N PRO A 614 24.27 -32.44 19.75
CA PRO A 614 24.89 -31.12 19.81
C PRO A 614 24.03 -30.03 19.16
N LEU A 615 23.96 -28.85 19.81
CA LEU A 615 23.17 -27.71 19.34
C LEU A 615 24.10 -26.53 18.99
N PRO A 616 24.72 -26.53 17.80
CA PRO A 616 25.69 -25.52 17.42
C PRO A 616 25.00 -24.18 17.14
N VAL A 617 25.57 -23.09 17.66
CA VAL A 617 25.02 -21.73 17.52
C VAL A 617 25.60 -21.05 16.29
N SER A 618 24.74 -20.58 15.39
CA SER A 618 25.17 -19.86 14.17
C SER A 618 25.06 -18.35 14.25
N ILE A 619 24.20 -17.84 15.15
CA ILE A 619 23.84 -16.42 15.20
C ILE A 619 23.59 -16.03 16.65
N VAL A 620 24.41 -15.11 17.17
CA VAL A 620 24.20 -14.47 18.48
C VAL A 620 23.76 -13.02 18.25
N LYS A 621 22.47 -12.73 18.46
CA LYS A 621 21.90 -11.36 18.36
C LYS A 621 21.84 -10.64 19.70
N SER A 622 22.08 -11.34 20.80
CA SER A 622 22.09 -10.85 22.18
C SER A 622 23.54 -10.58 22.57
N GLY A 623 23.88 -9.34 22.92
CA GLY A 623 25.24 -9.02 23.40
C GLY A 623 25.64 -9.88 24.59
N GLY A 624 26.95 -10.06 24.78
CA GLY A 624 27.57 -10.86 25.85
C GLY A 624 27.20 -10.42 27.28
N PRO A 625 27.80 -11.05 28.30
CA PRO A 625 27.44 -10.80 29.71
C PRO A 625 27.52 -9.31 30.06
N VAL A 626 26.52 -8.82 30.81
CA VAL A 626 26.48 -7.45 31.31
C VAL A 626 27.20 -7.43 32.67
N PRO A 627 28.14 -6.50 32.92
CA PRO A 627 28.79 -6.37 34.22
C PRO A 627 27.75 -6.12 35.33
N PRO A 628 27.96 -6.63 36.55
CA PRO A 628 27.11 -6.31 37.70
C PRO A 628 27.04 -4.79 37.91
N ALA A 629 25.92 -4.30 38.47
CA ALA A 629 25.81 -2.90 38.86
C ALA A 629 26.89 -2.56 39.88
N ALA A 630 27.55 -1.42 39.69
CA ALA A 630 28.57 -0.91 40.61
C ALA A 630 27.95 -0.34 41.89
#